data_AF-A0A5E4LL02-F1
#
_entry.id   AF-A0A5E4LL02-F1
#
_cell.length_a   1.000
_cell.length_b   1.000
_cell.length_c   1.000
_cell.angle_alpha   90.00
_cell.angle_beta   90.00
_cell.angle_gamma   90.00
#
_symmetry.space_group_name_H-M   'P 1'
#
loop_
_entity.id
_entity.type
_entity.pdbx_description
1 polymer ?
#
loop_
_entity_poly.entity_id
_entity_poly.type
_entity_poly.pdbx_seq_one_letter_code
_entity_poly.pdbx_strand_id
1 'polypeptide(L)'
;MAGKTVRKRAVFIDVDYRMVGGKAAVRLLMKGKRFFRLYEYYEPYFYLDAPPAAEKEILAAKAHSRDKTVGVTRAERVKMSVLGQEKQVWKVYCERPFDVPHVSAALKDYPTYENAITFGRRYMIDRGLSPFTEITYEREGRFIKRIISKKDAVVELRTMSFDIETYNPRGMPRPEKDEIIMISYEVGKERRVITSKKIDRDFVVVCKDEREMIKKFLDVIKEKDVEVLLGYNSTVFDLPYLKARADANGLDFAIGRDGSSFRIRRHGIRDVAEITGRIHVDLYPLVRFMGFIGSFNISKYTR
;
A
#
# COMPACT_ATOMS: atom_id res chain seq x y z
N MET A 1 23.28 19.12 -14.94
CA MET A 1 23.26 18.19 -16.10
C MET A 1 21.90 17.50 -16.11
N ALA A 2 21.04 17.78 -17.09
CA ALA A 2 19.77 17.05 -17.24
C ALA A 2 20.07 15.59 -17.56
N GLY A 3 19.48 14.67 -16.81
CA GLY A 3 19.71 13.23 -16.97
C GLY A 3 19.18 12.74 -18.32
N LYS A 4 19.81 11.69 -18.86
CA LYS A 4 19.36 11.04 -20.10
C LYS A 4 17.93 10.50 -19.92
N THR A 5 17.00 10.97 -20.75
CA THR A 5 15.64 10.41 -20.82
C THR A 5 15.69 9.00 -21.40
N VAL A 6 15.00 8.06 -20.75
CA VAL A 6 14.96 6.66 -21.17
C VAL A 6 13.51 6.19 -21.30
N ARG A 7 13.20 5.52 -22.41
CA ARG A 7 11.91 4.84 -22.64
C ARG A 7 11.97 3.41 -22.10
N LYS A 8 10.98 3.01 -21.30
CA LYS A 8 10.85 1.67 -20.71
C LYS A 8 9.37 1.23 -20.68
N ARG A 9 9.16 -0.04 -20.35
CA ARG A 9 7.84 -0.63 -20.07
C ARG A 9 7.89 -1.40 -18.75
N ALA A 10 6.79 -1.36 -18.00
CA ALA A 10 6.61 -2.13 -16.77
C ALA A 10 5.12 -2.18 -16.40
N VAL A 11 4.74 -3.15 -15.57
CA VAL A 11 3.37 -3.26 -15.07
C VAL A 11 3.20 -2.38 -13.84
N PHE A 12 2.21 -1.51 -13.83
CA PHE A 12 1.81 -0.73 -12.66
C PHE A 12 1.06 -1.65 -11.68
N ILE A 13 1.43 -1.61 -10.40
CA ILE A 13 0.88 -2.51 -9.37
C ILE A 13 0.03 -1.73 -8.38
N ASP A 14 0.59 -0.68 -7.79
CA ASP A 14 -0.07 0.10 -6.75
C ASP A 14 0.55 1.49 -6.65
N VAL A 15 -0.11 2.39 -5.93
CA VAL A 15 0.31 3.79 -5.78
C VAL A 15 0.13 4.29 -4.35
N ASP A 16 1.15 4.99 -3.87
CA ASP A 16 1.05 5.89 -2.72
C ASP A 16 1.69 7.24 -3.05
N TYR A 17 2.03 8.03 -2.04
CA TYR A 17 2.70 9.31 -2.25
C TYR A 17 3.72 9.63 -1.17
N ARG A 18 4.65 10.52 -1.52
CA ARG A 18 5.67 11.10 -0.63
C ARG A 18 5.81 12.58 -0.95
N MET A 19 6.27 13.35 0.03
CA MET A 19 6.77 14.70 -0.23
C MET A 19 8.22 14.62 -0.67
N VAL A 20 8.56 15.16 -1.84
CA VAL A 20 9.93 15.18 -2.38
C VAL A 20 10.29 16.60 -2.78
N GLY A 21 11.27 17.19 -2.08
CA GLY A 21 11.67 18.59 -2.30
C GLY A 21 10.51 19.57 -2.05
N GLY A 22 9.70 19.32 -1.02
CA GLY A 22 8.52 20.14 -0.69
C GLY A 22 7.28 19.87 -1.54
N LYS A 23 7.41 19.19 -2.69
CA LYS A 23 6.29 18.93 -3.61
C LYS A 23 5.71 17.53 -3.42
N ALA A 24 4.41 17.40 -3.64
CA ALA A 24 3.73 16.11 -3.66
C ALA A 24 4.19 15.29 -4.88
N ALA A 25 4.76 14.11 -4.62
CA ALA A 25 5.12 13.14 -5.64
C ALA A 25 4.35 11.85 -5.40
N VAL A 26 3.60 11.46 -6.42
CA VAL A 26 3.00 10.13 -6.49
C VAL A 26 4.13 9.12 -6.64
N ARG A 27 4.08 8.04 -5.87
CA ARG A 27 5.07 6.97 -5.89
C ARG A 27 4.39 5.69 -6.36
N LEU A 28 4.79 5.25 -7.55
CA LEU A 28 4.24 4.09 -8.22
C LEU A 28 5.07 2.86 -7.86
N LEU A 29 4.41 1.80 -7.41
CA LEU A 29 4.98 0.46 -7.35
C LEU A 29 4.84 -0.17 -8.74
N MET A 30 5.98 -0.52 -9.31
CA MET A 30 6.09 -1.07 -10.66
C MET A 30 6.66 -2.48 -10.60
N LYS A 31 6.24 -3.33 -11.54
CA LYS A 31 6.72 -4.70 -11.73
C LYS A 31 7.43 -4.83 -13.06
N GLY A 32 8.73 -5.12 -12.97
CA GLY A 32 9.54 -5.66 -14.07
C GLY A 32 10.00 -7.07 -13.69
N LYS A 33 11.30 -7.35 -13.73
CA LYS A 33 11.86 -8.60 -13.15
C LYS A 33 11.57 -8.70 -11.64
N ARG A 34 11.71 -7.57 -10.94
CA ARG A 34 11.40 -7.37 -9.52
C ARG A 34 10.49 -6.15 -9.36
N PHE A 35 9.92 -5.97 -8.17
CA PHE A 35 9.27 -4.71 -7.82
C PHE A 35 10.30 -3.57 -7.72
N PHE A 36 9.93 -2.40 -8.22
CA PHE A 36 10.70 -1.16 -8.11
C PHE A 36 9.76 0.04 -8.02
N ARG A 37 10.31 1.20 -7.66
CA ARG A 37 9.53 2.44 -7.48
C ARG A 37 9.88 3.48 -8.52
N LEU A 38 8.86 4.12 -9.07
CA LEU A 38 8.96 5.35 -9.84
C LEU A 38 8.16 6.46 -9.17
N TYR A 39 8.42 7.69 -9.58
CA TYR A 39 7.78 8.87 -9.02
C TYR A 39 7.23 9.74 -10.13
N GLU A 40 6.15 10.46 -9.86
CA GLU A 40 5.63 11.49 -10.74
C GLU A 40 5.15 12.66 -9.88
N TYR A 41 5.57 13.88 -10.22
CA TYR A 41 5.00 15.07 -9.57
C TYR A 41 3.57 15.25 -10.05
N TYR A 42 2.67 15.45 -9.09
CA TYR A 42 1.25 15.55 -9.34
C TYR A 42 0.66 16.55 -8.36
N GLU A 43 -0.21 17.44 -8.84
CA GLU A 43 -0.77 18.49 -7.99
C GLU A 43 -2.12 18.03 -7.43
N PRO A 44 -2.32 18.07 -6.11
CA PRO A 44 -3.62 17.79 -5.51
C PRO A 44 -4.59 18.93 -5.81
N TYR A 45 -5.85 18.60 -6.09
CA TYR A 45 -6.86 19.60 -6.41
C TYR A 45 -8.26 19.13 -6.01
N PHE A 46 -9.20 20.07 -6.02
CA PHE A 46 -10.65 19.84 -5.93
C PHE A 46 -11.39 20.81 -6.85
N TYR A 47 -12.72 20.68 -6.96
CA TYR A 47 -13.53 21.58 -7.78
C TYR A 47 -14.48 22.43 -6.94
N LEU A 48 -14.76 23.65 -7.40
CA LEU A 48 -15.62 24.62 -6.74
C LEU A 48 -16.58 25.28 -7.74
N ASP A 49 -17.88 25.20 -7.49
CA ASP A 49 -18.92 25.90 -8.25
C ASP A 49 -19.06 27.33 -7.70
N ALA A 50 -18.26 28.25 -8.23
CA ALA A 50 -18.23 29.64 -7.79
C ALA A 50 -18.27 30.60 -9.00
N PRO A 51 -18.88 31.78 -8.87
CA PRO A 51 -18.93 32.76 -9.94
C PRO A 51 -17.51 33.26 -10.28
N PRO A 52 -17.27 33.80 -11.50
CA PRO A 52 -15.97 34.36 -11.87
C PRO A 52 -15.47 35.46 -10.92
N ALA A 53 -16.39 36.22 -10.32
CA ALA A 53 -16.06 37.28 -9.37
C ALA A 53 -15.37 36.76 -8.08
N ALA A 54 -15.52 35.48 -7.76
CA ALA A 54 -14.91 34.84 -6.58
C ALA A 54 -13.41 34.54 -6.76
N GLU A 55 -12.81 34.78 -7.93
CA GLU A 55 -11.40 34.43 -8.20
C GLU A 55 -10.42 34.96 -7.13
N LYS A 56 -10.55 36.24 -6.77
CA LYS A 56 -9.67 36.87 -5.76
C LYS A 56 -9.83 36.21 -4.39
N GLU A 57 -11.06 35.87 -4.02
CA GLU A 57 -11.37 35.19 -2.77
C GLU A 57 -10.78 33.77 -2.75
N ILE A 58 -10.97 33.01 -3.83
CA ILE A 58 -10.43 31.66 -4.00
C ILE A 58 -8.90 31.67 -3.88
N LEU A 59 -8.21 32.56 -4.59
CA LEU A 59 -6.76 32.65 -4.56
C LEU A 59 -6.22 33.14 -3.20
N ALA A 60 -6.99 33.96 -2.50
CA ALA A 60 -6.65 34.44 -1.15
C ALA A 60 -6.94 33.42 -0.04
N ALA A 61 -7.71 32.36 -0.33
CA ALA A 61 -8.14 31.39 0.66
C ALA A 61 -6.95 30.75 1.40
N LYS A 62 -7.01 30.84 2.72
CA LYS A 62 -6.06 30.22 3.65
C LYS A 62 -6.77 29.31 4.63
N ALA A 63 -6.10 28.24 5.02
CA ALA A 63 -6.55 27.34 6.06
C ALA A 63 -5.38 26.96 6.97
N HIS A 64 -5.70 26.46 8.17
CA HIS A 64 -4.69 25.86 9.06
C HIS A 64 -4.64 24.36 8.82
N SER A 65 -3.47 23.84 8.46
CA SER A 65 -3.20 22.40 8.38
C SER A 65 -2.01 22.08 9.28
N ARG A 66 -2.30 21.48 10.44
CA ARG A 66 -1.34 21.30 11.55
C ARG A 66 -0.75 22.66 11.94
N ASP A 67 0.58 22.76 12.06
CA ASP A 67 1.29 23.96 12.50
C ASP A 67 1.60 24.95 11.36
N LYS A 68 0.91 24.84 10.21
CA LYS A 68 1.17 25.69 9.05
C LYS A 68 -0.11 26.27 8.47
N THR A 69 -0.04 27.55 8.11
CA THR A 69 -1.01 28.17 7.22
C THR A 69 -0.74 27.68 5.80
N VAL A 70 -1.77 27.10 5.18
CA VAL A 70 -1.76 26.59 3.80
C VAL A 70 -2.82 27.31 2.98
N GLY A 71 -2.69 27.28 1.67
CA GLY A 71 -3.67 27.93 0.79
C GLY A 71 -3.63 27.41 -0.63
N VAL A 72 -4.39 28.07 -1.48
CA VAL A 72 -4.45 27.78 -2.92
C VAL A 72 -3.12 28.13 -3.58
N THR A 73 -2.60 27.21 -4.38
CA THR A 73 -1.37 27.41 -5.16
C THR A 73 -1.66 28.02 -6.52
N ARG A 74 -2.73 27.56 -7.17
CA ARG A 74 -3.32 28.14 -8.37
C ARG A 74 -4.77 27.67 -8.50
N ALA A 75 -5.56 28.39 -9.29
CA ALA A 75 -6.89 27.98 -9.69
C ALA A 75 -7.08 28.25 -11.18
N GLU A 76 -7.87 27.43 -11.86
CA GLU A 76 -8.20 27.62 -13.27
C GLU A 76 -9.67 27.26 -13.52
N ARG A 77 -10.30 27.91 -14.50
CA ARG A 77 -11.67 27.56 -14.89
C ARG A 77 -11.66 26.36 -15.84
N VAL A 78 -12.50 25.38 -15.55
CA VAL A 78 -12.67 24.18 -16.36
C VAL A 78 -14.14 23.89 -16.60
N LYS A 79 -14.44 23.29 -17.75
CA LYS A 79 -15.77 22.76 -18.05
C LYS A 79 -15.94 21.40 -17.40
N MET A 80 -17.07 21.18 -16.73
CA MET A 80 -17.46 19.91 -16.14
C MET A 80 -18.94 19.62 -16.39
N SER A 81 -19.31 18.34 -16.45
CA SER A 81 -20.71 17.92 -16.38
C SER A 81 -21.09 17.71 -14.90
N VAL A 82 -22.01 18.53 -14.40
CA VAL A 82 -22.54 18.46 -13.04
C VAL A 82 -24.03 18.16 -13.13
N LEU A 83 -24.45 16.99 -12.63
CA LEU A 83 -25.84 16.52 -12.73
C LEU A 83 -26.38 16.53 -14.18
N GLY A 84 -25.51 16.21 -15.15
CA GLY A 84 -25.87 16.18 -16.57
C GLY A 84 -25.85 17.54 -17.28
N GLN A 85 -25.54 18.63 -16.58
CA GLN A 85 -25.43 19.97 -17.16
C GLN A 85 -23.97 20.40 -17.27
N GLU A 86 -23.59 20.96 -18.43
CA GLU A 86 -22.28 21.60 -18.57
C GLU A 86 -22.22 22.87 -17.71
N LYS A 87 -21.25 22.92 -16.81
CA LYS A 87 -20.94 24.07 -15.97
C LYS A 87 -19.47 24.44 -16.09
N GLN A 88 -19.18 25.72 -15.92
CA GLN A 88 -17.82 26.22 -15.74
C GLN A 88 -17.53 26.35 -14.25
N VAL A 89 -16.62 25.54 -13.75
CA VAL A 89 -16.23 25.48 -12.33
C VAL A 89 -14.75 25.84 -12.16
N TRP A 90 -14.33 26.11 -10.94
CA TRP A 90 -12.92 26.31 -10.61
C TRP A 90 -12.27 24.98 -10.23
N LYS A 91 -11.14 24.66 -10.86
CA LYS A 91 -10.21 23.62 -10.40
C LYS A 91 -9.15 24.27 -9.52
N VAL A 92 -9.20 23.97 -8.23
CA VAL A 92 -8.42 24.64 -7.19
C VAL A 92 -7.30 23.71 -6.72
N TYR A 93 -6.05 24.14 -6.85
CA TYR A 93 -4.87 23.33 -6.56
C TYR A 93 -4.27 23.66 -5.19
N CYS A 94 -3.82 22.63 -4.49
CA CYS A 94 -3.16 22.73 -3.19
C CYS A 94 -1.69 22.28 -3.30
N GLU A 95 -0.86 22.64 -2.32
CA GLU A 95 0.54 22.19 -2.29
C GLU A 95 0.64 20.70 -1.90
N ARG A 96 -0.15 20.26 -0.92
CA ARG A 96 -0.07 18.91 -0.35
C ARG A 96 -1.46 18.25 -0.32
N PRO A 97 -1.54 16.93 -0.50
CA PRO A 97 -2.83 16.24 -0.54
C PRO A 97 -3.70 16.42 0.70
N PHE A 98 -3.07 16.50 1.87
CA PHE A 98 -3.77 16.67 3.13
C PHE A 98 -4.21 18.12 3.39
N ASP A 99 -3.80 19.08 2.58
CA ASP A 99 -4.28 20.47 2.65
C ASP A 99 -5.66 20.62 2.00
N VAL A 100 -6.00 19.77 1.02
CA VAL A 100 -7.27 19.79 0.26
C VAL A 100 -8.51 19.89 1.17
N PRO A 101 -8.72 19.02 2.18
CA PRO A 101 -9.90 19.14 3.04
C PRO A 101 -9.95 20.46 3.80
N HIS A 102 -8.80 20.98 4.25
CA HIS A 102 -8.74 22.24 5.00
C HIS A 102 -9.01 23.46 4.10
N VAL A 103 -8.38 23.51 2.93
CA VAL A 103 -8.57 24.60 1.97
C VAL A 103 -9.99 24.59 1.42
N SER A 104 -10.56 23.42 1.12
CA SER A 104 -11.95 23.32 0.68
C SER A 104 -12.95 23.76 1.76
N ALA A 105 -12.67 23.47 3.04
CA ALA A 105 -13.52 23.92 4.16
C ALA A 105 -13.47 25.44 4.38
N ALA A 106 -12.38 26.11 4.00
CA ALA A 106 -12.28 27.57 4.01
C ALA A 106 -13.12 28.24 2.91
N LEU A 107 -13.51 27.48 1.87
CA LEU A 107 -14.33 27.93 0.74
C LEU A 107 -15.74 27.31 0.77
N LYS A 108 -16.23 26.97 1.98
CA LYS A 108 -17.51 26.27 2.21
C LYS A 108 -18.75 27.00 1.68
N ASP A 109 -18.65 28.30 1.40
CA ASP A 109 -19.75 29.12 0.89
C ASP A 109 -20.09 28.77 -0.57
N TYR A 110 -19.24 28.01 -1.25
CA TYR A 110 -19.45 27.52 -2.60
C TYR A 110 -19.59 25.99 -2.63
N PRO A 111 -20.49 25.44 -3.47
CA PRO A 111 -20.57 24.00 -3.68
C PRO A 111 -19.21 23.42 -4.10
N THR A 112 -18.76 22.43 -3.35
CA THR A 112 -17.46 21.77 -3.55
C THR A 112 -17.65 20.36 -4.07
N TYR A 113 -16.81 19.95 -5.02
CA TYR A 113 -16.80 18.59 -5.56
C TYR A 113 -15.42 17.95 -5.46
N GLU A 114 -15.41 16.62 -5.32
CA GLU A 114 -14.22 15.76 -5.40
C GLU A 114 -13.08 16.07 -4.40
N ASN A 115 -13.37 16.80 -3.31
CA ASN A 115 -12.39 17.15 -2.26
C ASN A 115 -12.02 15.99 -1.31
N ALA A 116 -12.70 14.84 -1.42
CA ALA A 116 -12.49 13.66 -0.57
C ALA A 116 -11.85 12.48 -1.31
N ILE A 117 -11.43 12.65 -2.57
CA ILE A 117 -10.74 11.60 -3.32
C ILE A 117 -9.28 11.50 -2.84
N THR A 118 -8.90 10.33 -2.31
CA THR A 118 -7.50 10.10 -1.88
C THR A 118 -6.54 10.29 -3.06
N PHE A 119 -5.40 10.92 -2.81
CA PHE A 119 -4.47 11.39 -3.84
C PHE A 119 -3.98 10.33 -4.83
N GLY A 120 -3.64 9.12 -4.36
CA GLY A 120 -3.25 8.01 -5.23
C GLY A 120 -4.39 7.56 -6.16
N ARG A 121 -5.63 7.52 -5.65
CA ARG A 121 -6.82 7.21 -6.47
C ARG A 121 -7.11 8.32 -7.48
N ARG A 122 -7.02 9.59 -7.06
CA ARG A 122 -7.16 10.75 -7.96
C ARG A 122 -6.17 10.67 -9.12
N TYR A 123 -4.90 10.37 -8.83
CA TYR A 123 -3.87 10.18 -9.85
C TYR A 123 -4.21 9.02 -10.80
N MET A 124 -4.63 7.86 -10.28
CA MET A 124 -5.04 6.73 -11.12
C MET A 124 -6.20 7.08 -12.05
N ILE A 125 -7.23 7.78 -11.55
CA ILE A 125 -8.38 8.23 -12.35
C ILE A 125 -7.92 9.18 -13.47
N ASP A 126 -7.15 10.24 -13.14
CA ASP A 126 -6.65 11.22 -14.11
C ASP A 126 -5.78 10.59 -15.18
N ARG A 127 -4.92 9.68 -14.75
CA ARG A 127 -4.02 8.96 -15.64
C ARG A 127 -4.69 7.77 -16.28
N GLY A 128 -5.98 7.48 -16.06
CA GLY A 128 -6.65 6.29 -16.57
C GLY A 128 -5.82 5.02 -16.37
N LEU A 129 -5.33 4.83 -15.15
CA LEU A 129 -4.52 3.69 -14.72
C LEU A 129 -5.32 2.83 -13.75
N SER A 130 -5.24 1.52 -13.96
CA SER A 130 -5.71 0.51 -13.01
C SER A 130 -4.53 -0.36 -12.59
N PRO A 131 -4.53 -0.96 -11.39
CA PRO A 131 -3.59 -2.01 -11.06
C PRO A 131 -3.51 -3.05 -12.16
N PHE A 132 -2.32 -3.58 -12.40
CA PHE A 132 -2.02 -4.56 -13.45
C PHE A 132 -2.10 -4.03 -14.90
N THR A 133 -2.02 -2.71 -15.09
CA THR A 133 -1.80 -2.13 -16.43
C THR A 133 -0.30 -2.09 -16.78
N GLU A 134 0.11 -2.68 -17.90
CA GLU A 134 1.41 -2.39 -18.50
C GLU A 134 1.43 -0.98 -19.08
N ILE A 135 2.41 -0.19 -18.63
CA ILE A 135 2.64 1.16 -19.14
C ILE A 135 3.97 1.25 -19.86
N THR A 136 3.96 1.91 -21.03
CA THR A 136 5.18 2.41 -21.66
C THR A 136 5.38 3.85 -21.26
N TYR A 137 6.56 4.21 -20.78
CA TYR A 137 6.84 5.53 -20.22
C TYR A 137 8.26 6.01 -20.54
N GLU A 138 8.42 7.33 -20.52
CA GLU A 138 9.70 8.03 -20.50
C GLU A 138 10.01 8.50 -19.07
N ARG A 139 11.25 8.28 -18.64
CA ARG A 139 11.72 8.73 -17.32
C ARG A 139 13.09 9.37 -17.38
N GLU A 140 13.34 10.23 -16.40
CA GLU A 140 14.65 10.76 -16.04
C GLU A 140 14.95 10.34 -14.60
N GLY A 141 16.04 9.60 -14.36
CA GLY A 141 16.28 9.00 -13.05
C GLY A 141 15.11 8.11 -12.62
N ARG A 142 14.52 8.36 -11.45
CA ARG A 142 13.32 7.63 -10.97
C ARG A 142 11.99 8.36 -11.28
N PHE A 143 12.03 9.49 -11.98
CA PHE A 143 10.84 10.30 -12.25
C PHE A 143 10.28 10.04 -13.65
N ILE A 144 9.02 9.69 -13.73
CA ILE A 144 8.26 9.60 -14.97
C ILE A 144 8.06 11.02 -15.49
N LYS A 145 8.37 11.22 -16.77
CA LYS A 145 8.10 12.47 -17.50
C LYS A 145 6.80 12.36 -18.30
N ARG A 146 6.56 11.17 -18.87
CA ARG A 146 5.42 10.94 -19.76
C ARG A 146 5.06 9.46 -19.78
N ILE A 147 3.76 9.17 -19.69
CA ILE A 147 3.18 7.86 -20.01
C ILE A 147 2.75 7.91 -21.48
N ILE A 148 3.25 6.98 -22.28
CA ILE A 148 3.08 6.93 -23.74
C ILE A 148 1.90 6.03 -24.12
N SER A 149 1.82 4.85 -23.52
CA SER A 149 0.75 3.89 -23.81
C SER A 149 0.45 3.03 -22.60
N LYS A 150 -0.75 2.44 -22.61
CA LYS A 150 -1.30 1.60 -21.54
C LYS A 150 -1.96 0.38 -22.18
N LYS A 151 -1.79 -0.77 -21.57
CA LYS A 151 -2.40 -2.03 -21.97
C LYS A 151 -2.65 -2.87 -20.73
N ASP A 152 -3.79 -3.54 -20.65
CA ASP A 152 -4.00 -4.52 -19.58
C ASP A 152 -2.95 -5.62 -19.65
N ALA A 153 -2.48 -6.04 -18.48
CA ALA A 153 -1.46 -7.06 -18.35
C ALA A 153 -1.87 -8.07 -17.28
N VAL A 154 -1.61 -9.34 -17.59
CA VAL A 154 -1.59 -10.39 -16.58
C VAL A 154 -0.15 -10.53 -16.13
N VAL A 155 0.08 -10.50 -14.82
CA VAL A 155 1.42 -10.61 -14.26
C VAL A 155 1.45 -11.65 -13.15
N GLU A 156 2.42 -12.55 -13.24
CA GLU A 156 2.71 -13.47 -12.16
C GLU A 156 3.53 -12.77 -11.08
N LEU A 157 3.06 -12.86 -9.84
CA LEU A 157 3.73 -12.36 -8.67
C LEU A 157 4.33 -13.53 -7.90
N ARG A 158 5.54 -13.32 -7.36
CA ARG A 158 6.16 -14.29 -6.46
C ARG A 158 5.43 -14.29 -5.13
N THR A 159 4.44 -15.16 -5.01
CA THR A 159 3.58 -15.27 -3.82
C THR A 159 4.15 -16.30 -2.86
N MET A 160 4.13 -15.97 -1.57
CA MET A 160 4.41 -16.89 -0.48
C MET A 160 3.22 -16.92 0.47
N SER A 161 2.71 -18.10 0.80
CA SER A 161 1.84 -18.30 1.96
C SER A 161 2.68 -18.70 3.17
N PHE A 162 2.24 -18.32 4.36
CA PHE A 162 2.89 -18.70 5.62
C PHE A 162 1.87 -18.82 6.75
N ASP A 163 2.28 -19.55 7.78
CA ASP A 163 1.52 -19.79 9.01
C ASP A 163 2.48 -20.12 10.16
N ILE A 164 2.10 -19.81 11.39
CA ILE A 164 2.92 -20.06 12.58
C ILE A 164 2.19 -20.92 13.61
N GLU A 165 2.96 -21.74 14.32
CA GLU A 165 2.48 -22.45 15.51
C GLU A 165 3.22 -21.95 16.75
N THR A 166 2.49 -21.78 17.85
CA THR A 166 3.00 -21.15 19.08
C THR A 166 2.76 -22.06 20.29
N TYR A 167 3.67 -22.02 21.26
CA TYR A 167 3.56 -22.79 22.49
C TYR A 167 2.58 -22.12 23.48
N ASN A 168 1.33 -22.58 23.54
CA ASN A 168 0.25 -21.92 24.28
C ASN A 168 -0.31 -22.77 25.45
N PRO A 169 0.49 -23.12 26.47
CA PRO A 169 0.09 -24.05 27.55
C PRO A 169 -1.06 -23.54 28.42
N ARG A 170 -1.38 -22.24 28.38
CA ARG A 170 -2.50 -21.62 29.10
C ARG A 170 -3.68 -21.25 28.20
N GLY A 171 -3.76 -21.86 27.01
CA GLY A 171 -4.83 -21.63 26.04
C GLY A 171 -4.50 -20.48 25.08
N MET A 172 -4.75 -19.23 25.48
CA MET A 172 -4.49 -18.08 24.60
C MET A 172 -2.97 -17.82 24.47
N PRO A 173 -2.42 -17.74 23.24
CA PRO A 173 -1.00 -17.44 23.03
C PRO A 173 -0.60 -16.06 23.56
N ARG A 174 0.55 -15.97 24.23
CA ARG A 174 1.08 -14.73 24.83
C ARG A 174 2.46 -14.39 24.26
N PRO A 175 2.58 -13.48 23.28
CA PRO A 175 3.86 -13.24 22.59
C PRO A 175 5.00 -12.80 23.52
N GLU A 176 4.71 -12.23 24.69
CA GLU A 176 5.72 -11.84 25.67
C GLU A 176 6.34 -13.02 26.44
N LYS A 177 5.78 -14.23 26.33
CA LYS A 177 6.20 -15.43 27.08
C LYS A 177 6.34 -16.67 26.21
N ASP A 178 5.34 -16.89 25.37
CA ASP A 178 5.11 -18.13 24.65
C ASP A 178 5.93 -18.11 23.34
N GLU A 179 6.75 -19.14 23.13
CA GLU A 179 7.63 -19.24 21.95
C GLU A 179 6.87 -19.64 20.69
N ILE A 180 7.34 -19.17 19.52
CA ILE A 180 6.99 -19.81 18.25
C ILE A 180 7.74 -21.14 18.19
N ILE A 181 7.04 -22.21 17.83
CA ILE A 181 7.60 -23.56 17.73
C ILE A 181 7.83 -24.00 16.29
N MET A 182 7.02 -23.50 15.35
CA MET A 182 7.14 -23.79 13.92
C MET A 182 6.71 -22.59 13.08
N ILE A 183 7.38 -22.39 11.94
CA ILE A 183 6.96 -21.48 10.88
C ILE A 183 6.87 -22.30 9.59
N SER A 184 5.68 -22.40 9.01
CA SER A 184 5.49 -23.08 7.72
C SER A 184 5.36 -22.06 6.59
N TYR A 185 5.82 -22.41 5.40
CA TYR A 185 5.62 -21.58 4.21
C TYR A 185 5.57 -22.41 2.92
N GLU A 186 4.89 -21.85 1.92
CA GLU A 186 4.94 -22.30 0.52
C GLU A 186 5.30 -21.13 -0.38
N VAL A 187 6.27 -21.32 -1.28
CA VAL A 187 6.66 -20.32 -2.30
C VAL A 187 7.05 -21.03 -3.59
N GLY A 188 6.27 -20.80 -4.65
CA GLY A 188 6.42 -21.55 -5.90
C GLY A 188 6.16 -23.04 -5.68
N LYS A 189 7.19 -23.88 -5.85
CA LYS A 189 7.12 -25.34 -5.59
C LYS A 189 7.73 -25.74 -4.24
N GLU A 190 8.32 -24.80 -3.52
CA GLU A 190 9.00 -25.08 -2.27
C GLU A 190 8.01 -25.00 -1.10
N ARG A 191 7.91 -26.09 -0.34
CA ARG A 191 7.10 -26.20 0.88
C ARG A 191 8.04 -26.63 2.00
N ARG A 192 8.09 -25.84 3.07
CA ARG A 192 9.00 -26.09 4.19
C ARG A 192 8.33 -25.75 5.52
N VAL A 193 8.83 -26.42 6.56
CA VAL A 193 8.57 -26.09 7.96
C VAL A 193 9.90 -25.77 8.61
N ILE A 194 10.03 -24.59 9.19
CA ILE A 194 11.20 -24.17 9.98
C ILE A 194 10.84 -24.42 11.45
N THR A 195 11.71 -25.07 12.20
CA THR A 195 11.49 -25.36 13.63
C THR A 195 12.81 -25.40 14.41
N SER A 196 12.77 -25.14 15.71
CA SER A 196 13.90 -25.40 16.62
C SER A 196 13.91 -26.83 17.19
N LYS A 197 12.87 -27.63 16.94
CA LYS A 197 12.77 -29.01 17.44
C LYS A 197 13.42 -29.97 16.46
N LYS A 198 14.09 -31.00 16.98
CA LYS A 198 14.74 -32.04 16.15
C LYS A 198 13.67 -32.93 15.50
N ILE A 199 13.43 -32.72 14.22
CA ILE A 199 12.48 -33.51 13.41
C ILE A 199 13.20 -33.94 12.12
N ASP A 200 13.21 -35.25 11.85
CA ASP A 200 13.88 -35.83 10.68
C ASP A 200 12.89 -36.02 9.53
N ARG A 201 12.76 -34.97 8.70
CA ARG A 201 11.94 -34.93 7.48
C ARG A 201 12.62 -34.01 6.46
N ASP A 202 12.54 -34.36 5.19
CA ASP A 202 13.16 -33.65 4.06
C ASP A 202 12.64 -32.22 3.85
N PHE A 203 11.38 -31.96 4.22
CA PHE A 203 10.77 -30.63 4.17
C PHE A 203 11.01 -29.78 5.42
N VAL A 204 11.68 -30.32 6.44
CA VAL A 204 11.92 -29.60 7.70
C VAL A 204 13.30 -28.96 7.70
N VAL A 205 13.35 -27.70 8.09
CA VAL A 205 14.57 -26.94 8.36
C VAL A 205 14.70 -26.80 9.87
N VAL A 206 15.66 -27.52 10.46
CA VAL A 206 15.95 -27.46 11.89
C VAL A 206 16.92 -26.31 12.17
N CYS A 207 16.50 -25.36 13.00
CA CYS A 207 17.28 -24.24 13.51
C CYS A 207 17.72 -24.48 14.96
N LYS A 208 18.73 -23.74 15.43
CA LYS A 208 19.22 -23.85 16.82
C LYS A 208 18.20 -23.36 17.84
N ASP A 209 17.53 -22.26 17.55
CA ASP A 209 16.64 -21.55 18.47
C ASP A 209 15.55 -20.77 17.72
N GLU A 210 14.62 -20.17 18.46
CA GLU A 210 13.54 -19.34 17.92
C GLU A 210 14.06 -18.15 17.11
N ARG A 211 15.15 -17.52 17.57
CA ARG A 211 15.78 -16.39 16.89
C ARG A 211 16.23 -16.77 15.48
N GLU A 212 16.92 -17.90 15.35
CA GLU A 212 17.37 -18.40 14.05
C GLU A 212 16.19 -18.81 13.16
N MET A 213 15.12 -19.35 13.74
CA MET A 213 13.91 -19.68 12.99
C MET A 213 13.24 -18.45 12.37
N ILE A 214 13.02 -17.38 13.15
CA ILE A 214 12.45 -16.13 12.64
C ILE A 214 13.38 -15.49 11.61
N LYS A 215 14.70 -15.48 11.88
CA LYS A 215 15.69 -14.98 10.93
C LYS A 215 15.64 -15.76 9.61
N LYS A 216 15.57 -17.09 9.67
CA LYS A 216 15.50 -17.95 8.48
C LYS A 216 14.26 -17.65 7.65
N PHE A 217 13.11 -17.44 8.29
CA PHE A 217 11.88 -17.02 7.60
C PHE A 217 12.06 -15.68 6.86
N LEU A 218 12.62 -14.67 7.52
CA LEU A 218 12.91 -13.36 6.90
C LEU A 218 13.92 -13.47 5.75
N ASP A 219 14.94 -14.32 5.91
CA ASP A 219 15.94 -14.59 4.88
C ASP A 219 15.30 -15.23 3.65
N VAL A 220 14.43 -16.24 3.82
CA VAL A 220 13.71 -16.86 2.69
C VAL A 220 12.86 -15.82 1.96
N ILE A 221 12.12 -14.97 2.68
CA ILE A 221 11.31 -13.87 2.09
C ILE A 221 12.17 -12.93 1.23
N LYS A 222 13.41 -12.66 1.65
CA LYS A 222 14.36 -11.81 0.94
C LYS A 222 15.02 -12.52 -0.24
N GLU A 223 15.52 -13.73 -0.04
CA GLU A 223 16.20 -14.56 -1.04
C GLU A 223 15.28 -14.90 -2.22
N LYS A 224 14.03 -15.27 -1.93
CA LYS A 224 13.01 -15.57 -2.94
C LYS A 224 12.39 -14.32 -3.56
N ASP A 225 12.77 -13.13 -3.09
CA ASP A 225 12.25 -11.84 -3.54
C ASP A 225 10.71 -11.80 -3.58
N VAL A 226 10.07 -12.27 -2.50
CA VAL A 226 8.61 -12.40 -2.38
C VAL A 226 7.91 -11.07 -2.63
N GLU A 227 6.92 -11.07 -3.50
CA GLU A 227 6.13 -9.90 -3.90
C GLU A 227 4.80 -9.85 -3.17
N VAL A 228 4.18 -11.00 -2.92
CA VAL A 228 2.92 -11.14 -2.18
C VAL A 228 3.14 -12.06 -0.99
N LEU A 229 2.80 -11.59 0.20
CA LEU A 229 2.70 -12.41 1.42
C LEU A 229 1.23 -12.69 1.69
N LEU A 230 0.88 -13.97 1.73
CA LEU A 230 -0.47 -14.46 1.95
C LEU A 230 -0.52 -15.13 3.33
N GLY A 231 -1.54 -14.82 4.12
CA GLY A 231 -1.78 -15.48 5.40
C GLY A 231 -3.27 -15.54 5.72
N TYR A 232 -3.62 -16.17 6.84
CA TYR A 232 -4.98 -16.27 7.31
C TYR A 232 -5.05 -15.74 8.74
N ASN A 233 -5.69 -14.58 8.93
CA ASN A 233 -5.67 -13.82 10.18
C ASN A 233 -4.27 -13.28 10.56
N SER A 234 -3.36 -13.26 9.58
CA SER A 234 -1.96 -12.86 9.74
C SER A 234 -1.75 -11.40 10.10
N THR A 235 -2.71 -10.53 9.79
CA THR A 235 -2.64 -9.11 10.19
C THR A 235 -2.73 -8.94 11.71
N VAL A 236 -3.59 -9.75 12.35
CA VAL A 236 -3.96 -9.59 13.76
C VAL A 236 -3.17 -10.55 14.64
N PHE A 237 -2.77 -11.70 14.11
CA PHE A 237 -2.05 -12.72 14.87
C PHE A 237 -0.59 -12.87 14.41
N ASP A 238 -0.34 -13.50 13.26
CA ASP A 238 0.98 -14.00 12.88
C ASP A 238 2.05 -12.91 12.81
N LEU A 239 1.79 -11.81 12.09
CA LEU A 239 2.76 -10.72 11.94
C LEU A 239 3.04 -10.02 13.27
N PRO A 240 2.03 -9.61 14.08
CA PRO A 240 2.27 -9.11 15.43
C PRO A 240 3.06 -10.07 16.32
N TYR A 241 2.73 -11.36 16.28
CA TYR A 241 3.38 -12.37 17.12
C TYR A 241 4.84 -12.57 16.71
N LEU A 242 5.11 -12.76 15.41
CA LEU A 242 6.46 -12.85 14.84
C LEU A 242 7.30 -11.63 15.19
N LYS A 243 6.73 -10.43 15.11
CA LYS A 243 7.44 -9.21 15.48
C LYS A 243 7.77 -9.17 16.98
N ALA A 244 6.80 -9.42 17.84
CA ALA A 244 7.02 -9.39 19.28
C ALA A 244 8.09 -10.42 19.71
N ARG A 245 8.07 -11.62 19.11
CA ARG A 245 9.09 -12.65 19.35
C ARG A 245 10.44 -12.31 18.73
N ALA A 246 10.48 -11.67 17.56
CA ALA A 246 11.73 -11.16 16.99
C ALA A 246 12.38 -10.15 17.93
N ASP A 247 11.60 -9.16 18.42
CA ASP A 247 12.07 -8.13 19.34
C ASP A 247 12.57 -8.76 20.66
N ALA A 248 11.84 -9.72 21.23
CA ALA A 248 12.23 -10.45 22.45
C ALA A 248 13.53 -11.26 22.28
N ASN A 249 13.85 -11.66 21.05
CA ASN A 249 15.07 -12.38 20.69
C ASN A 249 16.19 -11.46 20.13
N GLY A 250 16.06 -10.13 20.28
CA GLY A 250 17.05 -9.17 19.79
C GLY A 250 17.26 -9.22 18.28
N LEU A 251 16.17 -9.41 17.52
CA LEU A 251 16.16 -9.46 16.06
C LEU A 251 15.22 -8.39 15.51
N ASP A 252 15.74 -7.55 14.61
CA ASP A 252 14.90 -6.60 13.87
C ASP A 252 13.97 -7.34 12.90
N PHE A 253 12.66 -7.15 13.06
CA PHE A 253 11.65 -7.73 12.15
C PHE A 253 11.55 -6.97 10.81
N ALA A 254 12.64 -6.99 10.04
CA ALA A 254 12.84 -6.24 8.79
C ALA A 254 12.18 -6.93 7.57
N ILE A 255 10.85 -7.10 7.61
CA ILE A 255 10.09 -7.79 6.55
C ILE A 255 9.91 -6.95 5.27
N GLY A 256 9.99 -5.62 5.37
CA GLY A 256 9.91 -4.68 4.24
C GLY A 256 11.12 -4.75 3.31
N ARG A 257 10.92 -4.42 2.02
CA ARG A 257 12.01 -4.42 1.02
C ARG A 257 13.05 -3.32 1.27
N ASP A 258 12.72 -2.29 2.05
CA ASP A 258 13.62 -1.22 2.47
C ASP A 258 14.19 -1.43 3.88
N GLY A 259 14.03 -2.64 4.44
CA GLY A 259 14.49 -2.98 5.79
C GLY A 259 13.57 -2.51 6.91
N SER A 260 12.44 -1.86 6.61
CA SER A 260 11.45 -1.51 7.62
C SER A 260 10.65 -2.74 8.10
N SER A 261 10.09 -2.66 9.30
CA SER A 261 8.99 -3.55 9.69
C SER A 261 7.69 -3.22 8.94
N PHE A 262 6.65 -4.04 9.15
CA PHE A 262 5.28 -3.75 8.75
C PHE A 262 4.64 -2.68 9.66
N ARG A 263 3.51 -2.14 9.20
CA ARG A 263 2.65 -1.22 9.98
C ARG A 263 1.23 -1.73 9.93
N ILE A 264 0.48 -1.59 11.03
CA ILE A 264 -0.95 -1.84 11.02
C ILE A 264 -1.67 -0.53 10.76
N ARG A 265 -2.62 -0.55 9.83
CA ARG A 265 -3.56 0.54 9.61
C ARG A 265 -4.99 0.06 9.72
N ARG A 266 -5.83 0.91 10.28
CA ARG A 266 -7.26 0.68 10.30
C ARG A 266 -7.89 1.11 8.97
N HIS A 267 -8.49 0.17 8.26
CA HIS A 267 -9.30 0.39 7.07
C HIS A 267 -10.77 0.11 7.39
N GLY A 268 -11.51 1.17 7.71
CA GLY A 268 -12.88 1.07 8.21
C GLY A 268 -12.93 0.35 9.56
N ILE A 269 -13.54 -0.83 9.58
CA ILE A 269 -13.67 -1.69 10.78
C ILE A 269 -12.60 -2.78 10.88
N ARG A 270 -11.63 -2.81 9.96
CA ARG A 270 -10.63 -3.87 9.86
C ARG A 270 -9.23 -3.30 10.01
N ASP A 271 -8.34 -4.09 10.60
CA ASP A 271 -6.90 -3.82 10.56
C ASP A 271 -6.31 -4.46 9.30
N VAL A 272 -5.33 -3.77 8.70
CA VAL A 272 -4.58 -4.21 7.52
C VAL A 272 -3.10 -3.99 7.79
N ALA A 273 -2.29 -5.04 7.62
CA ALA A 273 -0.84 -4.91 7.66
C ALA A 273 -0.31 -4.38 6.31
N GLU A 274 0.42 -3.27 6.35
CA GLU A 274 1.15 -2.69 5.22
C GLU A 274 2.63 -3.07 5.33
N ILE A 275 3.16 -3.71 4.29
CA ILE A 275 4.58 -4.08 4.21
C ILE A 275 5.23 -3.28 3.10
N THR A 276 6.22 -2.47 3.44
CA THR A 276 6.83 -1.54 2.49
C THR A 276 7.47 -2.28 1.30
N GLY A 277 6.88 -2.12 0.12
CA GLY A 277 7.35 -2.76 -1.12
C GLY A 277 6.93 -4.22 -1.30
N ARG A 278 5.97 -4.72 -0.53
CA ARG A 278 5.32 -6.00 -0.75
C ARG A 278 3.81 -5.81 -0.66
N ILE A 279 3.06 -6.71 -1.27
CA ILE A 279 1.61 -6.80 -1.06
C ILE A 279 1.40 -7.81 0.06
N HIS A 280 0.65 -7.43 1.08
CA HIS A 280 0.19 -8.38 2.10
C HIS A 280 -1.30 -8.62 1.88
N VAL A 281 -1.69 -9.90 1.84
CA VAL A 281 -3.08 -10.32 1.67
C VAL A 281 -3.44 -11.21 2.85
N ASP A 282 -4.32 -10.71 3.71
CA ASP A 282 -4.94 -11.49 4.75
C ASP A 282 -6.26 -12.06 4.21
N LEU A 283 -6.35 -13.38 4.15
CA LEU A 283 -7.52 -14.06 3.60
C LEU A 283 -8.72 -14.06 4.56
N TYR A 284 -8.50 -13.95 5.87
CA TYR A 284 -9.57 -14.11 6.86
C TYR A 284 -10.72 -13.09 6.66
N PRO A 285 -10.47 -11.78 6.46
CA PRO A 285 -11.56 -10.82 6.25
C PRO A 285 -12.38 -11.06 4.98
N LEU A 286 -11.75 -11.60 3.92
CA LEU A 286 -12.43 -11.95 2.68
C LEU A 286 -13.30 -13.19 2.90
N VAL A 287 -12.72 -14.22 3.49
CA VAL A 287 -13.41 -15.50 3.78
C VAL A 287 -14.60 -15.28 4.70
N ARG A 288 -14.44 -14.49 5.76
CA ARG A 288 -15.52 -14.12 6.68
C ARG A 288 -16.64 -13.33 5.97
N PHE A 289 -16.28 -12.40 5.08
CA PHE A 289 -17.27 -11.65 4.31
C PHE A 289 -18.06 -12.55 3.36
N MET A 290 -17.37 -13.43 2.62
CA MET A 290 -18.00 -14.37 1.70
C MET A 290 -18.89 -15.39 2.43
N GLY A 291 -18.49 -15.83 3.64
CA GLY A 291 -19.34 -16.64 4.51
C GLY A 291 -20.59 -15.88 4.98
N PHE A 292 -20.44 -14.60 5.37
CA PHE A 292 -21.56 -13.76 5.80
C PHE A 292 -22.62 -13.54 4.69
N ILE A 293 -22.19 -13.34 3.44
CA ILE A 293 -23.10 -13.19 2.29
C ILE A 293 -23.59 -14.53 1.72
N GLY A 294 -23.21 -15.67 2.32
CA GLY A 294 -23.64 -17.01 1.91
C GLY A 294 -22.97 -17.56 0.63
N SER A 295 -21.87 -16.96 0.14
CA SER A 295 -21.19 -17.42 -1.07
C SER A 295 -20.45 -18.75 -0.91
N PHE A 296 -20.04 -19.12 0.31
CA PHE A 296 -19.60 -20.48 0.63
C PHE A 296 -19.70 -20.77 2.13
N ASN A 297 -19.78 -22.05 2.49
CA ASN A 297 -19.89 -22.50 3.87
C ASN A 297 -18.54 -23.04 4.39
N ILE A 298 -17.88 -22.27 5.28
CA ILE A 298 -16.60 -22.63 5.89
C ILE A 298 -16.68 -23.97 6.65
N SER A 299 -17.82 -24.31 7.24
CA SER A 299 -17.98 -25.57 7.99
C SER A 299 -17.90 -26.82 7.11
N LYS A 300 -18.01 -26.67 5.77
CA LYS A 300 -17.80 -27.77 4.82
C LYS A 300 -16.32 -28.08 4.56
N TYR A 301 -15.40 -27.18 4.92
CA TYR A 301 -13.96 -27.28 4.62
C TYR A 301 -13.09 -27.44 5.87
N THR A 302 -13.69 -27.50 7.05
CA THR A 302 -13.02 -27.58 8.36
C THR A 302 -13.27 -28.94 9.04
N ARG A 303 -13.58 -29.97 8.25
CA ARG A 303 -13.74 -31.35 8.71
C ARG A 303 -12.47 -32.15 8.49
#